data_AF-A0A9D1YUW5-F1
#
_entry.id   AF-A0A9D1YUW5-F1
#
_cell.length_a   1.000
_cell.length_b   1.000
_cell.length_c   1.000
_cell.angle_alpha   90.00
_cell.angle_beta   90.00
_cell.angle_gamma   90.00
#
_symmetry.space_group_name_H-M   'P 1'
#
loop_
_entity.id
_entity.type
_entity.pdbx_description
1 polymer ?
#
loop_
_entity_poly.entity_id
_entity_poly.type
_entity_poly.pdbx_seq_one_letter_code
_entity_poly.pdbx_strand_id
1 'polypeptide(L)'
;MRLFTTRRERRRQLRARAVLAVDGIACGAGAVLLAGSRTVSRSVGLGRTARGVGVFALAASSVLMLRAAERQRPDDRDLRHAAAVNAVWVATCGHYAKWAPTRAGRRLAGVTAVADAIAGVMQWRAQKR
;
A
#
# COMPACT_ATOMS: atom_id res chain seq x y z
N MET A 1 21.50 -31.48 5.88
CA MET A 1 20.68 -30.43 6.54
C MET A 1 20.86 -29.00 5.98
N ARG A 2 21.38 -28.78 4.74
CA ARG A 2 21.56 -27.43 4.13
C ARG A 2 20.59 -27.07 2.98
N LEU A 3 19.83 -28.04 2.45
CA LEU A 3 18.91 -27.83 1.32
C LEU A 3 17.55 -27.22 1.71
N PHE A 4 17.11 -27.42 2.95
CA PHE A 4 15.81 -26.90 3.42
C PHE A 4 15.86 -25.40 3.75
N THR A 5 17.00 -24.90 4.24
CA THR A 5 17.24 -23.49 4.54
C THR A 5 17.18 -22.63 3.27
N THR A 6 17.76 -23.10 2.16
CA THR A 6 17.76 -22.35 0.88
C THR A 6 16.38 -22.28 0.22
N ARG A 7 15.58 -23.36 0.26
CA ARG A 7 14.20 -23.35 -0.27
C ARG A 7 13.28 -22.46 0.57
N ARG A 8 13.38 -22.53 1.90
CA ARG A 8 12.57 -21.70 2.81
C ARG A 8 12.90 -20.22 2.64
N GLU A 9 14.18 -19.88 2.54
CA GLU A 9 14.61 -18.50 2.33
C GLU A 9 14.21 -17.97 0.95
N ARG A 10 14.36 -18.78 -0.12
CA ARG A 10 13.87 -18.40 -1.45
C ARG A 10 12.36 -18.14 -1.45
N ARG A 11 11.55 -19.02 -0.82
CA ARG A 11 10.10 -18.81 -0.67
C ARG A 11 9.78 -17.53 0.10
N ARG A 12 10.54 -17.23 1.16
CA ARG A 12 10.36 -15.99 1.93
C ARG A 12 10.66 -14.76 1.08
N GLN A 13 11.76 -14.77 0.33
CA GLN A 13 12.11 -13.67 -0.57
C GLN A 13 11.07 -13.46 -1.67
N LEU A 14 10.56 -14.54 -2.28
CA LEU A 14 9.49 -14.47 -3.26
C LEU A 14 8.21 -13.87 -2.65
N ARG A 15 7.84 -14.27 -1.43
CA ARG A 15 6.69 -13.69 -0.73
C ARG A 15 6.88 -12.20 -0.43
N ALA A 16 8.06 -11.80 0.07
CA ALA A 16 8.37 -10.39 0.34
C ALA A 16 8.23 -9.54 -0.93
N ARG A 17 8.80 -10.01 -2.05
CA ARG A 17 8.69 -9.36 -3.36
C ARG A 17 7.25 -9.29 -3.86
N ALA A 18 6.51 -10.39 -3.74
CA ALA A 18 5.12 -10.45 -4.19
C ALA A 18 4.23 -9.47 -3.41
N VAL A 19 4.38 -9.42 -2.07
CA VAL A 19 3.62 -8.50 -1.23
C VAL A 19 3.93 -7.04 -1.60
N LEU A 20 5.21 -6.69 -1.74
CA LEU A 20 5.63 -5.35 -2.17
C LEU A 20 5.10 -4.99 -3.57
N ALA A 21 5.16 -5.94 -4.51
CA ALA A 21 4.72 -5.71 -5.88
C ALA A 21 3.19 -5.50 -5.96
N VAL A 22 2.42 -6.39 -5.32
CA VAL A 22 0.94 -6.30 -5.32
C VAL A 22 0.50 -4.99 -4.68
N ASP A 23 1.08 -4.63 -3.55
CA ASP A 23 0.76 -3.40 -2.84
C ASP A 23 1.17 -2.15 -3.65
N GLY A 24 2.37 -2.17 -4.23
CA GLY A 24 2.83 -1.10 -5.11
C GLY A 24 1.94 -0.91 -6.34
N ILE A 25 1.48 -1.99 -6.96
CA ILE A 25 0.52 -1.94 -8.08
C ILE A 25 -0.81 -1.37 -7.61
N ALA A 26 -1.32 -1.82 -6.46
CA ALA A 26 -2.58 -1.33 -5.90
C ALA A 26 -2.52 0.18 -5.60
N CYS A 27 -1.43 0.67 -5.00
CA CYS A 27 -1.18 2.09 -4.80
C CYS A 27 -1.19 2.87 -6.12
N GLY A 28 -0.50 2.34 -7.15
CA GLY A 28 -0.45 2.97 -8.48
C GLY A 28 -1.83 3.03 -9.14
N ALA A 29 -2.58 1.93 -9.09
CA ALA A 29 -3.97 1.89 -9.57
C ALA A 29 -4.85 2.89 -8.81
N GLY A 30 -4.69 3.00 -7.49
CA GLY A 30 -5.36 4.00 -6.66
C GLY A 30 -5.05 5.43 -7.11
N ALA A 31 -3.80 5.74 -7.41
CA ALA A 31 -3.39 7.05 -7.92
C ALA A 31 -4.09 7.39 -9.25
N VAL A 32 -4.08 6.44 -10.20
CA VAL A 32 -4.74 6.59 -11.51
C VAL A 32 -6.25 6.80 -11.35
N LEU A 33 -6.89 5.98 -10.51
CA LEU A 33 -8.32 6.09 -10.22
C LEU A 33 -8.67 7.43 -9.59
N LEU A 34 -7.90 7.89 -8.61
CA LEU A 34 -8.14 9.15 -7.93
C LEU A 34 -7.92 10.36 -8.85
N ALA A 35 -6.96 10.27 -9.77
CA ALA A 35 -6.66 11.33 -10.74
C ALA A 35 -7.69 11.40 -11.88
N GLY A 36 -8.04 10.25 -12.45
CA GLY A 36 -8.78 10.17 -13.72
C GLY A 36 -10.27 9.83 -13.58
N SER A 37 -10.70 9.15 -12.51
CA SER A 37 -12.10 8.72 -12.39
C SER A 37 -12.97 9.78 -11.74
N ARG A 38 -13.93 10.31 -12.50
CA ARG A 38 -14.95 11.24 -11.98
C ARG A 38 -15.78 10.59 -10.87
N THR A 39 -16.07 9.30 -10.97
CA THR A 39 -16.85 8.55 -9.97
C THR A 39 -16.10 8.45 -8.65
N VAL A 40 -14.81 8.09 -8.70
CA VAL A 40 -13.95 8.03 -7.50
C VAL A 40 -13.79 9.44 -6.93
N SER A 41 -13.42 10.43 -7.75
CA SER A 41 -13.23 11.81 -7.29
C SER A 41 -14.47 12.39 -6.60
N ARG A 42 -15.68 12.12 -7.13
CA ARG A 42 -16.94 12.54 -6.47
C ARG A 42 -17.22 11.78 -5.19
N SER A 43 -16.91 10.48 -5.16
CA SER A 43 -17.11 9.64 -3.97
C SER A 43 -16.22 10.09 -2.82
N VAL A 44 -14.95 10.41 -3.09
CA VAL A 44 -14.02 10.90 -2.07
C VAL A 44 -14.28 12.38 -1.71
N GLY A 45 -14.87 13.17 -2.62
CA GLY A 45 -15.28 14.54 -2.30
C GLY A 45 -14.14 15.48 -1.90
N LEU A 46 -12.89 15.18 -2.30
CA LEU A 46 -11.73 16.00 -2.00
C LEU A 46 -11.67 17.24 -2.90
N GLY A 47 -11.23 18.36 -2.31
CA GLY A 47 -10.80 19.53 -3.07
C GLY A 47 -9.60 19.24 -3.97
N ARG A 48 -9.36 20.09 -4.98
CA ARG A 48 -8.32 19.87 -6.02
C ARG A 48 -6.93 19.66 -5.42
N THR A 49 -6.54 20.47 -4.44
CA THR A 49 -5.21 20.38 -3.79
C THR A 49 -5.06 19.10 -3.00
N ALA A 50 -6.01 18.77 -2.12
CA ALA A 50 -5.99 17.52 -1.34
C ALA A 50 -5.98 16.28 -2.23
N ARG A 51 -6.72 16.32 -3.34
CA ARG A 51 -6.70 15.27 -4.37
C ARG A 51 -5.33 15.15 -5.02
N GLY A 52 -4.71 16.27 -5.40
CA GLY A 52 -3.37 16.29 -5.99
C GLY A 52 -2.32 15.68 -5.05
N VAL A 53 -2.36 16.06 -3.77
CA VAL A 53 -1.49 15.48 -2.73
C VAL A 53 -1.73 13.98 -2.59
N GLY A 54 -2.99 13.53 -2.55
CA GLY A 54 -3.33 12.11 -2.46
C GLY A 54 -2.84 11.29 -3.67
N VAL A 55 -2.99 11.82 -4.88
CA VAL A 55 -2.48 11.19 -6.11
C VAL A 55 -0.96 11.05 -6.06
N PHE A 56 -0.26 12.13 -5.70
CA PHE A 56 1.20 12.12 -5.58
C PHE A 56 1.67 11.13 -4.52
N ALA A 57 1.05 11.12 -3.34
CA ALA A 57 1.39 10.21 -2.26
C ALA A 57 1.19 8.74 -2.65
N LEU A 58 0.08 8.41 -3.34
CA LEU A 58 -0.17 7.06 -3.85
C LEU A 58 0.86 6.65 -4.91
N ALA A 59 1.19 7.56 -5.84
CA ALA A 59 2.21 7.30 -6.86
C ALA A 59 3.60 7.11 -6.25
N ALA A 60 3.98 7.93 -5.27
CA ALA A 60 5.25 7.80 -4.55
C ALA A 60 5.33 6.49 -3.77
N SER A 61 4.24 6.09 -3.08
CA SER A 61 4.13 4.81 -2.38
C SER A 61 4.31 3.64 -3.35
N SER A 62 3.64 3.71 -4.50
CA SER A 62 3.76 2.73 -5.58
C SER A 62 5.20 2.56 -6.04
N VAL A 63 5.89 3.66 -6.39
CA VAL A 63 7.28 3.64 -6.86
C VAL A 63 8.21 3.07 -5.79
N LEU A 64 8.05 3.48 -4.54
CA LEU A 64 8.87 2.99 -3.43
C LEU A 64 8.76 1.45 -3.29
N MET A 65 7.54 0.92 -3.26
CA MET A 65 7.28 -0.50 -3.08
C MET A 65 7.72 -1.32 -4.30
N LEU A 66 7.48 -0.83 -5.53
CA LEU A 66 7.89 -1.51 -6.76
C LEU A 66 9.42 -1.56 -6.89
N ARG A 67 10.13 -0.47 -6.59
CA ARG A 67 11.60 -0.48 -6.57
C ARG A 67 12.15 -1.47 -5.55
N ALA A 68 11.53 -1.60 -4.38
CA ALA A 68 11.91 -2.62 -3.41
C ALA A 68 11.61 -4.04 -3.92
N ALA A 69 10.50 -4.25 -4.62
CA ALA A 69 10.11 -5.55 -5.19
C ALA A 69 11.02 -6.02 -6.33
N GLU A 70 11.59 -5.09 -7.11
CA GLU A 70 12.54 -5.37 -8.18
C GLU A 70 13.87 -5.95 -7.66
N ARG A 71 14.23 -5.63 -6.41
CA ARG A 71 15.44 -6.19 -5.78
C ARG A 71 15.34 -7.70 -5.67
N GLN A 72 16.43 -8.40 -5.98
CA GLN A 72 16.49 -9.88 -5.87
C GLN A 72 16.24 -10.36 -4.43
N ARG A 73 16.64 -9.55 -3.43
CA ARG A 73 16.41 -9.77 -2.01
C ARG A 73 15.99 -8.43 -1.38
N PRO A 74 14.69 -8.16 -1.23
CA PRO A 74 14.22 -7.02 -0.46
C PRO A 74 14.82 -7.07 0.95
N ASP A 75 15.31 -5.93 1.42
CA ASP A 75 15.84 -5.83 2.77
C ASP A 75 14.69 -5.64 3.78
N ASP A 76 14.97 -5.85 5.06
CA ASP A 76 13.95 -5.66 6.09
C ASP A 76 13.60 -4.18 6.29
N ARG A 77 14.45 -3.25 5.84
CA ARG A 77 14.21 -1.81 5.91
C ARG A 77 13.14 -1.39 4.91
N ASP A 78 13.18 -1.92 3.70
CA ASP A 78 12.20 -1.75 2.63
C ASP A 78 10.83 -2.24 3.11
N LEU A 79 10.79 -3.42 3.73
CA LEU A 79 9.56 -4.00 4.31
C LEU A 79 9.03 -3.17 5.49
N ARG A 80 9.92 -2.66 6.35
CA ARG A 80 9.52 -1.76 7.46
C ARG A 80 8.99 -0.43 6.96
N HIS A 81 9.65 0.17 5.97
CA HIS A 81 9.18 1.41 5.35
C HIS A 81 7.83 1.22 4.68
N ALA A 82 7.64 0.14 3.91
CA ALA A 82 6.36 -0.16 3.29
C ALA A 82 5.25 -0.38 4.36
N ALA A 83 5.55 -1.11 5.44
CA ALA A 83 4.60 -1.30 6.54
C ALA A 83 4.25 0.02 7.24
N ALA A 84 5.22 0.92 7.41
CA ALA A 84 5.00 2.24 7.97
C ALA A 84 4.14 3.12 7.05
N VAL A 85 4.38 3.10 5.74
CA VAL A 85 3.55 3.79 4.73
C VAL A 85 2.11 3.29 4.82
N ASN A 86 1.90 1.98 4.89
CA ASN A 86 0.58 1.39 5.07
C ASN A 86 -0.09 1.82 6.38
N ALA A 87 0.65 1.87 7.50
CA ALA A 87 0.11 2.39 8.76
C ALA A 87 -0.34 3.87 8.65
N VAL A 88 0.40 4.69 7.90
CA VAL A 88 0.01 6.08 7.60
C VAL A 88 -1.26 6.12 6.76
N TRP A 89 -1.39 5.25 5.75
CA TRP A 89 -2.62 5.17 4.95
C TRP A 89 -3.83 4.71 5.77
N VAL A 90 -3.68 3.69 6.63
CA VAL A 90 -4.73 3.27 7.58
C VAL A 90 -5.21 4.45 8.43
N ALA A 91 -4.27 5.20 9.03
CA ALA A 91 -4.61 6.36 9.85
C ALA A 91 -5.29 7.47 9.05
N THR A 92 -4.78 7.74 7.84
CA THR A 92 -5.33 8.77 6.93
C THR A 92 -6.75 8.42 6.48
N CYS A 93 -6.96 7.19 6.02
CA CYS A 93 -8.27 6.69 5.61
C CYS A 93 -9.25 6.61 6.78
N GLY A 94 -8.79 6.18 7.97
CA GLY A 94 -9.61 6.17 9.18
C GLY A 94 -10.02 7.57 9.64
N HIS A 95 -9.10 8.53 9.58
CA HIS A 95 -9.41 9.94 9.86
C HIS A 95 -10.39 10.49 8.82
N TYR A 96 -10.12 10.31 7.53
CA TYR A 96 -11.01 10.74 6.46
C TYR A 96 -12.40 10.10 6.56
N ALA A 97 -12.51 8.82 6.91
CA ALA A 97 -13.81 8.14 7.04
C ALA A 97 -14.74 8.77 8.10
N LYS A 98 -14.18 9.43 9.13
CA LYS A 98 -14.97 10.17 10.13
C LYS A 98 -15.64 11.42 9.53
N TRP A 99 -14.99 12.04 8.55
CA TRP A 99 -15.40 13.33 7.96
C TRP A 99 -15.91 13.20 6.52
N ALA A 100 -15.85 12.01 5.95
CA ALA A 100 -16.16 11.79 4.55
C ALA A 100 -17.62 12.17 4.26
N PRO A 101 -17.86 13.00 3.24
CA PRO A 101 -19.18 13.59 2.98
C PRO A 101 -20.18 12.58 2.43
N THR A 102 -19.70 11.48 1.82
CA THR A 102 -20.56 10.48 1.19
C THR A 102 -20.39 9.09 1.83
N ARG A 103 -21.46 8.29 1.81
CA ARG A 103 -21.41 6.88 2.23
C ARG A 103 -20.44 6.07 1.36
N ALA A 104 -20.39 6.37 0.06
CA ALA A 104 -19.46 5.73 -0.87
C ALA A 104 -18.01 6.05 -0.51
N GLY A 105 -17.70 7.32 -0.20
CA GLY A 105 -16.39 7.76 0.28
C GLY A 105 -15.98 7.08 1.58
N ARG A 106 -16.89 6.98 2.57
CA ARG A 106 -16.63 6.24 3.81
C ARG A 106 -16.32 4.77 3.57
N ARG A 107 -17.10 4.09 2.73
CA ARG A 107 -16.88 2.69 2.39
C ARG A 107 -15.56 2.49 1.67
N LEU A 108 -15.26 3.34 0.69
CA LEU A 108 -13.99 3.29 -0.04
C LEU A 108 -12.81 3.45 0.91
N ALA A 109 -12.84 4.44 1.79
CA ALA A 109 -11.80 4.65 2.79
C ALA A 109 -11.69 3.49 3.78
N GLY A 110 -12.81 2.91 4.23
CA GLY A 110 -12.81 1.73 5.09
C GLY A 110 -12.17 0.52 4.40
N VAL A 111 -12.51 0.26 3.15
CA VAL A 111 -11.92 -0.84 2.36
C VAL A 111 -10.43 -0.61 2.15
N THR A 112 -10.01 0.60 1.78
CA THR A 112 -8.60 0.96 1.62
C THR A 112 -7.83 0.78 2.94
N ALA A 113 -8.35 1.29 4.06
CA ALA A 113 -7.72 1.10 5.37
C ALA A 113 -7.57 -0.39 5.74
N VAL A 114 -8.55 -1.23 5.45
CA VAL A 114 -8.44 -2.68 5.70
C VAL A 114 -7.38 -3.31 4.80
N ALA A 115 -7.34 -2.96 3.51
CA ALA A 115 -6.34 -3.45 2.58
C ALA A 115 -4.92 -3.06 3.01
N ASP A 116 -4.71 -1.79 3.38
CA ASP A 116 -3.41 -1.27 3.84
C ASP A 116 -3.00 -1.93 5.15
N ALA A 117 -3.93 -2.16 6.08
CA ALA A 117 -3.64 -2.87 7.32
C ALA A 117 -3.16 -4.31 7.05
N ILE A 118 -3.83 -5.02 6.12
CA ILE A 118 -3.42 -6.37 5.72
C ILE A 118 -2.04 -6.34 5.07
N ALA A 119 -1.81 -5.41 4.12
CA ALA A 119 -0.53 -5.25 3.43
C ALA A 119 0.60 -4.95 4.44
N GLY A 120 0.38 -4.01 5.36
CA GLY A 120 1.33 -3.66 6.41
C GLY A 120 1.66 -4.84 7.34
N VAL A 121 0.65 -5.62 7.75
CA VAL A 121 0.89 -6.84 8.54
C VAL A 121 1.68 -7.89 7.74
N MET A 122 1.38 -8.07 6.46
CA MET A 122 2.11 -8.99 5.60
C MET A 122 3.56 -8.56 5.41
N GLN A 123 3.82 -7.27 5.20
CA GLN A 123 5.17 -6.70 5.08
C GLN A 123 5.95 -6.83 6.39
N TRP A 124 5.29 -6.59 7.53
CA TRP A 124 5.89 -6.79 8.85
C TRP A 124 6.28 -8.24 9.10
N ARG A 125 5.37 -9.19 8.83
CA ARG A 125 5.62 -10.63 8.96
C ARG A 125 6.64 -11.15 7.95
N ALA A 126 6.79 -10.47 6.83
CA ALA A 126 7.75 -10.83 5.81
C ALA A 126 9.19 -10.50 6.21
N GLN A 127 9.48 -9.79 7.32
CA GLN A 127 10.84 -9.45 7.80
C GLN A 127 11.64 -10.66 8.31
N LYS A 128 12.99 -10.59 8.32
CA LYS A 128 13.86 -11.65 8.86
C LYS A 128 13.89 -11.39 10.36
N ARG A 129 13.17 -12.21 11.12
CA ARG A 129 13.41 -12.32 12.55
C ARG A 129 14.47 -13.38 12.78
#